data_AF-A0A146K5Z1-F1
#
_entry.id   AF-A0A146K5Z1-F1
#
_cell.length_a   1.000
_cell.length_b   1.000
_cell.length_c   1.000
_cell.angle_alpha   90.00
_cell.angle_beta   90.00
_cell.angle_gamma   90.00
#
_symmetry.space_group_name_H-M   'P 1'
#
loop_
_entity.id
_entity.type
_entity.pdbx_description
1 polymer ?
#
loop_
_entity_poly.entity_id
_entity_poly.type
_entity_poly.pdbx_seq_one_letter_code
_entity_poly.pdbx_strand_id
1 'polypeptide(L)'
;LMLNNKVFQIKAGEMHYPRIPEIYWRQRIQMAKAMGLNTISTYVFWNFHELKDHSFDFSGSKNVSRFIEIAAEEEMYVLIRPGPYICGEWDL
;
A
#
# COMPACT_ATOMS: atom_id res chain seq x y z
N LEU A 1 18.11 5.95 8.04
CA LEU A 1 17.84 7.24 7.36
C LEU A 1 17.50 8.30 8.40
N MET A 2 17.32 9.56 8.03
CA MET A 2 16.87 10.61 8.95
C MET A 2 15.40 10.94 8.69
N LEU A 3 14.58 11.03 9.73
CA LEU A 3 13.21 11.49 9.67
C LEU A 3 12.98 12.46 10.83
N ASN A 4 12.50 13.67 10.54
CA ASN A 4 12.30 14.73 11.53
C ASN A 4 13.53 14.95 12.42
N ASN A 5 14.71 15.04 11.80
CA ASN A 5 16.01 15.21 12.45
C ASN A 5 16.41 14.11 13.44
N LYS A 6 15.77 12.93 13.38
CA LYS A 6 16.13 11.76 14.19
C LYS A 6 16.53 10.59 13.29
N VAL A 7 17.47 9.77 13.77
CA VAL A 7 17.78 8.49 13.12
C VAL A 7 16.51 7.64 13.13
N PHE A 8 16.10 7.21 11.95
CA PHE A 8 14.93 6.38 11.74
C PHE A 8 15.32 5.14 10.96
N GLN A 9 14.91 3.99 11.48
CA GLN A 9 15.06 2.70 10.83
C GLN A 9 13.71 2.30 10.24
N ILE A 10 13.66 2.15 8.92
CA ILE A 10 12.49 1.57 8.26
C ILE A 10 12.48 0.06 8.56
N LYS A 11 11.36 -0.41 9.10
CA LYS A 11 11.01 -1.82 9.23
C LYS A 11 9.75 -2.02 8.41
N ALA A 12 9.94 -2.36 7.13
CA ALA A 12 8.87 -2.44 6.15
C ALA A 12 8.44 -3.89 5.89
N GLY A 13 7.14 -4.08 5.64
CA GLY A 13 6.58 -5.31 5.09
C GLY A 13 5.73 -5.01 3.86
N GLU A 14 5.80 -5.89 2.86
CA GLU A 14 5.05 -5.73 1.61
C GLU A 14 3.58 -6.13 1.80
N MET A 15 2.65 -5.27 1.41
CA MET A 15 1.21 -5.51 1.50
C MET A 15 0.49 -4.82 0.35
N HIS A 16 -0.04 -5.60 -0.58
CA HIS A 16 -0.69 -5.08 -1.79
C HIS A 16 -2.20 -5.00 -1.59
N TYR A 17 -2.75 -3.79 -1.61
CA TYR A 17 -4.18 -3.54 -1.43
C TYR A 17 -5.09 -4.35 -2.39
N PRO A 18 -4.73 -4.61 -3.67
CA PRO A 18 -5.59 -5.41 -4.55
C PRO A 18 -5.69 -6.89 -4.16
N ARG A 19 -4.75 -7.39 -3.36
CA ARG A 19 -4.69 -8.80 -2.95
C ARG A 19 -5.46 -9.09 -1.66
N ILE A 20 -6.03 -8.07 -1.03
CA ILE A 20 -6.70 -8.17 0.26
C ILE A 20 -8.07 -7.50 0.11
N PRO A 21 -9.18 -8.17 0.47
CA PRO A 21 -10.48 -7.51 0.50
C PRO A 21 -10.45 -6.26 1.39
N GLU A 22 -11.10 -5.18 0.94
CA GLU A 22 -11.06 -3.85 1.59
C GLU A 22 -11.37 -3.91 3.09
N ILE A 23 -12.38 -4.71 3.46
CA ILE A 23 -12.82 -4.91 4.85
C ILE A 23 -11.70 -5.42 5.78
N TYR A 24 -10.64 -6.01 5.24
CA TYR A 24 -9.52 -6.56 6.01
C TYR A 24 -8.27 -5.69 5.99
N TRP A 25 -8.21 -4.59 5.24
CA TRP A 25 -7.00 -3.76 5.16
C TRP A 25 -6.52 -3.30 6.52
N ARG A 26 -7.40 -2.69 7.32
CA ARG A 26 -7.04 -2.23 8.67
C ARG A 26 -6.53 -3.36 9.55
N GLN A 27 -7.25 -4.49 9.56
CA GLN A 27 -6.84 -5.65 10.35
C GLN A 27 -5.43 -6.12 9.97
N ARG A 28 -5.12 -6.21 8.67
CA ARG A 28 -3.80 -6.65 8.18
C ARG A 28 -2.70 -5.65 8.55
N ILE A 29 -2.98 -4.34 8.43
CA ILE A 29 -2.06 -3.27 8.83
C ILE A 29 -1.78 -3.33 10.35
N GLN A 30 -2.81 -3.54 11.17
CA GLN A 30 -2.66 -3.72 12.62
C GLN A 30 -1.81 -4.94 12.98
N MET A 31 -1.99 -6.05 12.28
CA MET A 31 -1.14 -7.24 12.46
C MET A 31 0.32 -6.95 12.09
N ALA A 32 0.58 -6.25 10.99
CA ALA A 32 1.92 -5.82 10.59
C ALA A 32 2.57 -4.91 11.67
N LYS A 33 1.81 -3.95 12.21
CA LYS A 33 2.25 -3.10 13.32
C LYS A 33 2.58 -3.93 14.57
N ALA A 34 1.72 -4.89 14.92
CA ALA A 34 1.92 -5.79 16.06
C ALA A 34 3.16 -6.70 15.92
N MET A 35 3.55 -7.04 14.69
CA MET A 35 4.81 -7.75 14.40
C MET A 35 6.06 -6.85 14.54
N GLY A 36 5.88 -5.56 14.83
CA GLY A 36 6.97 -4.60 15.03
C GLY A 36 7.40 -3.85 13.78
N LEU A 37 6.64 -3.96 12.68
CA LEU A 37 6.83 -3.11 11.50
C LEU A 37 6.36 -1.69 11.81
N ASN A 38 6.99 -0.71 11.18
CA ASN A 38 6.59 0.70 11.26
C ASN A 38 6.21 1.29 9.89
N THR A 39 6.35 0.49 8.83
CA THR A 39 6.16 0.93 7.46
C THR A 39 5.47 -0.18 6.67
N ILE A 40 4.47 0.18 5.87
CA ILE A 40 3.88 -0.69 4.85
C ILE A 40 4.48 -0.34 3.50
N SER A 41 4.85 -1.32 2.71
CA SER A 41 5.30 -1.12 1.33
C SER A 41 4.27 -1.70 0.36
N THR A 42 3.90 -0.94 -0.67
CA THR A 42 2.94 -1.39 -1.68
C THR A 42 3.28 -0.87 -3.07
N TYR A 43 3.07 -1.72 -4.07
CA TYR A 43 2.97 -1.28 -5.45
C TYR A 43 1.69 -0.52 -5.75
N VAL A 44 1.69 0.24 -6.85
CA VAL A 44 0.47 0.69 -7.53
C VAL A 44 0.29 -0.12 -8.81
N PHE A 45 -0.89 -0.72 -8.98
CA PHE A 45 -1.17 -1.67 -10.06
C PHE A 45 -1.82 -0.93 -11.22
N TRP A 46 -1.03 -0.35 -12.13
CA TRP A 46 -1.54 0.58 -13.13
C TRP A 46 -2.65 -0.04 -14.02
N ASN A 47 -2.44 -1.26 -14.52
CA ASN A 47 -3.45 -1.98 -15.33
C ASN A 47 -4.72 -2.37 -14.55
N PHE A 48 -4.69 -2.32 -13.22
CA PHE A 48 -5.87 -2.51 -12.38
C PHE A 48 -6.68 -1.22 -12.25
N HIS A 49 -6.02 -0.06 -12.36
CA HIS A 49 -6.63 1.26 -12.27
C HIS A 49 -7.09 1.79 -13.63
N GLU A 50 -6.28 1.66 -14.68
CA GLU A 50 -6.64 2.07 -16.03
C GLU A 50 -7.45 0.96 -16.73
N LEU A 51 -8.71 1.24 -17.03
CA LEU A 51 -9.60 0.34 -17.75
C LEU A 51 -9.32 0.38 -19.26
N LYS A 52 -9.88 -0.58 -20.00
CA LYS A 52 -9.65 -0.73 -21.46
C LYS A 52 -10.03 0.48 -22.30
N ASP A 53 -10.93 1.33 -21.80
CA ASP A 53 -11.40 2.55 -22.46
C ASP A 53 -10.60 3.80 -22.05
N HIS A 54 -9.45 3.63 -21.39
CA HIS A 54 -8.61 4.69 -20.82
C HIS A 54 -9.27 5.51 -19.70
N SER A 55 -10.39 5.01 -19.15
CA SER A 55 -10.94 5.54 -17.91
C SER A 55 -10.21 4.94 -16.69
N PHE A 56 -10.28 5.64 -15.55
CA PHE A 56 -9.61 5.23 -14.33
C PHE A 56 -10.62 4.87 -13.23
N ASP A 57 -10.35 3.77 -12.53
CA ASP A 57 -11.15 3.32 -11.39
C ASP A 57 -10.28 3.18 -10.12
N PHE A 58 -10.61 4.01 -9.14
CA PHE A 58 -10.00 4.04 -7.81
C PHE A 58 -11.04 3.77 -6.70
N SER A 59 -12.12 3.05 -7.02
CA SER A 59 -13.17 2.69 -6.06
C SER A 59 -12.97 1.31 -5.43
N GLY A 60 -13.62 1.06 -4.29
CA GLY A 60 -13.58 -0.23 -3.58
C GLY A 60 -12.15 -0.75 -3.36
N SER A 61 -11.88 -2.00 -3.74
CA SER A 61 -10.56 -2.62 -3.62
C SER A 61 -9.46 -2.01 -4.51
N LYS A 62 -9.80 -1.07 -5.41
CA LYS A 62 -8.84 -0.24 -6.17
C LYS A 62 -8.52 1.07 -5.48
N ASN A 63 -9.10 1.36 -4.32
CA ASN A 63 -8.90 2.62 -3.65
C ASN A 63 -7.57 2.67 -2.89
N VAL A 64 -6.49 2.96 -3.62
CA VAL A 64 -5.14 3.11 -3.05
C VAL A 64 -5.05 4.25 -2.04
N SER A 65 -5.79 5.35 -2.26
CA SER A 65 -5.85 6.48 -1.30
C SER A 65 -6.40 5.99 0.03
N ARG A 66 -7.52 5.28 0.01
CA ARG A 66 -8.14 4.76 1.23
C ARG A 66 -7.24 3.78 1.97
N PHE A 67 -6.52 2.92 1.25
CA PHE A 67 -5.53 2.03 1.87
C PHE A 67 -4.41 2.80 2.59
N ILE A 68 -3.87 3.86 1.96
CA ILE A 68 -2.84 4.73 2.54
C ILE A 68 -3.37 5.51 3.75
N GLU A 69 -4.60 6.04 3.65
CA GLU A 69 -5.27 6.72 4.77
C GLU A 69 -5.42 5.80 5.97
N ILE A 70 -5.85 4.55 5.77
CA ILE A 70 -5.94 3.57 6.86
C ILE A 70 -4.55 3.33 7.48
N ALA A 71 -3.49 3.23 6.67
CA ALA A 71 -2.14 3.10 7.20
C ALA A 71 -1.73 4.32 8.06
N ALA A 72 -2.06 5.54 7.61
CA ALA A 72 -1.81 6.76 8.35
C ALA A 72 -2.63 6.83 9.66
N GLU A 73 -3.90 6.45 9.63
CA GLU A 73 -4.78 6.35 10.81
C GLU A 73 -4.23 5.34 11.84
N GLU A 74 -3.59 4.25 11.37
CA GLU A 74 -2.90 3.27 12.22
C GLU A 74 -1.45 3.70 12.56
N GLU A 75 -1.07 4.95 12.29
CA GLU A 75 0.26 5.54 12.57
C GLU A 75 1.42 4.78 11.90
N MET A 76 1.19 4.20 10.73
CA MET A 76 2.18 3.51 9.92
C MET A 76 2.68 4.43 8.81
N TYR A 77 3.97 4.38 8.52
CA TYR A 77 4.52 5.00 7.30
C TYR A 77 4.17 4.15 6.08
N VAL A 78 4.17 4.74 4.89
CA VAL A 78 3.98 4.02 3.63
C VAL A 78 5.13 4.28 2.67
N LEU A 79 5.68 3.21 2.10
CA LEU A 79 6.56 3.25 0.93
C LEU A 79 5.73 2.87 -0.30
N ILE A 80 5.47 3.85 -1.15
CA ILE A 80 4.74 3.63 -2.41
C ILE A 80 5.73 3.32 -3.51
N ARG A 81 5.44 2.26 -4.27
CA ARG A 81 6.20 1.81 -5.43
C ARG A 81 5.31 1.96 -6.67
N PRO A 82 5.24 3.13 -7.30
CA PRO A 82 4.15 3.46 -8.23
C PRO A 82 4.20 2.73 -9.58
N GLY A 83 5.26 1.97 -9.88
CA GLY A 83 5.42 1.33 -11.18
C GLY A 83 5.81 2.33 -12.29
N PRO A 84 5.21 2.25 -13.51
CA PRO A 84 4.01 1.48 -13.86
C PRO A 84 4.27 -0.02 -14.05
N TYR A 85 5.51 -0.41 -14.37
CA TYR A 85 5.93 -1.82 -14.31
C TYR A 85 6.36 -2.17 -12.90
N ILE A 86 5.72 -3.18 -12.31
CA ILE A 86 5.96 -3.59 -10.92
C ILE A 86 6.49 -5.02 -10.80
N CYS A 87 6.53 -5.79 -11.90
CA CYS A 87 6.61 -7.24 -11.89
C CYS A 87 5.54 -7.82 -10.96
N GLY A 88 5.88 -7.99 -9.68
CA GLY A 88 4.94 -8.20 -8.59
C GLY A 88 4.13 -9.48 -8.71
N GLU A 89 4.50 -10.40 -9.61
CA GLU A 89 3.73 -11.58 -9.97
C GLU A 89 2.26 -11.22 -10.25
N TRP A 90 2.09 -10.19 -11.09
CA TRP A 90 0.81 -9.65 -11.53
C TRP A 90 0.74 -9.69 -13.07
N ASP A 91 -0.46 -9.90 -13.59
CA ASP A 91 -0.69 -9.94 -15.04
C ASP A 91 -0.30 -8.60 -15.71
N LEU A 92 0.04 -8.67 -16.99
CA LEU A 92 0.29 -7.49 -17.84
C LEU A 92 -1.01 -7.00 -18.46
#